data_AF-A0A0R1TXF4-F1
#
_entry.id   AF-A0A0R1TXF4-F1
#
_cell.length_a   1.000
_cell.length_b   1.000
_cell.length_c   1.000
_cell.angle_alpha   90.00
_cell.angle_beta   90.00
_cell.angle_gamma   90.00
#
_symmetry.space_group_name_H-M   'P 1'
#
loop_
_entity.id
_entity.type
_entity.pdbx_description
1 polymer ?
#
loop_
_entity_poly.entity_id
_entity_poly.type
_entity_poly.pdbx_seq_one_letter_code
_entity_poly.pdbx_strand_id
1 'polypeptide(L)'
;MLSSDFKFDEAVADVQKKISMFPAITDTLTKFDTDSLQFLSTEALKQAGMDGFNDDNVIMPAALLVAHYCALSADTSGNIQEQTADVLTQKFFDRNGSDNFLVEYKRLKKSISRGVIRFL
;
A
#
# COMPACT_ATOMS: atom_id res chain seq x y z
N MET A 1 8.06 -9.78 9.42
CA MET A 1 7.33 -10.97 8.95
C MET A 1 6.11 -11.13 9.83
N LEU A 2 4.94 -11.24 9.22
CA LEU A 2 3.67 -11.30 9.94
C LEU A 2 3.50 -12.66 10.61
N SER A 3 2.86 -12.68 11.78
CA SER A 3 2.64 -13.92 12.52
C SER A 3 1.61 -14.84 11.83
N SER A 4 1.60 -16.13 12.20
CA SER A 4 0.58 -17.08 11.73
C SER A 4 -0.83 -16.73 12.19
N ASP A 5 -0.94 -16.01 13.31
CA ASP A 5 -2.20 -15.59 13.91
C ASP A 5 -2.63 -14.20 13.41
N PHE A 6 -1.87 -13.62 12.47
CA PHE A 6 -2.18 -12.33 11.88
C PHE A 6 -3.50 -12.39 11.14
N LYS A 7 -4.46 -11.60 11.60
CA LYS A 7 -5.82 -11.56 11.07
C LYS A 7 -5.87 -10.72 9.80
N PHE A 8 -5.51 -11.34 8.68
CA PHE A 8 -5.44 -10.66 7.38
C PHE A 8 -6.72 -9.93 7.00
N ASP A 9 -7.89 -10.52 7.21
CA ASP A 9 -9.16 -9.89 6.83
C ASP A 9 -9.45 -8.62 7.65
N GLU A 10 -9.18 -8.65 8.96
CA GLU A 10 -9.30 -7.47 9.85
C GLU A 10 -8.27 -6.40 9.43
N ALA A 11 -7.04 -6.81 9.14
CA ALA A 11 -5.99 -5.89 8.71
C ALA A 11 -6.28 -5.24 7.35
N VAL A 12 -6.88 -5.96 6.40
CA VAL A 12 -7.31 -5.40 5.10
C VAL A 12 -8.36 -4.31 5.33
N ALA A 13 -9.36 -4.58 6.17
CA ALA A 13 -10.37 -3.58 6.52
C ALA A 13 -9.74 -2.35 7.20
N ASP A 14 -8.77 -2.54 8.09
CA ASP A 14 -8.05 -1.45 8.75
C ASP A 14 -7.19 -0.63 7.77
N VAL A 15 -6.55 -1.27 6.79
CA VAL A 15 -5.83 -0.59 5.70
C VAL A 15 -6.78 0.25 4.86
N GLN A 16 -7.91 -0.32 4.43
CA GLN A 16 -8.94 0.39 3.65
C GLN A 16 -9.51 1.60 4.42
N LYS A 17 -9.76 1.40 5.73
CA LYS A 17 -10.16 2.50 6.61
C LYS A 17 -9.06 3.55 6.73
N LYS A 18 -7.79 3.16 6.78
CA LYS A 18 -6.68 4.09 6.90
C LYS A 18 -6.46 4.92 5.64
N ILE A 19 -6.49 4.30 4.45
CA ILE A 19 -6.31 5.01 3.17
C ILE A 19 -7.45 5.99 2.90
N SER A 20 -8.68 5.69 3.33
CA SER A 20 -9.81 6.62 3.14
C SER A 20 -9.66 7.91 3.95
N MET A 21 -8.77 7.94 4.94
CA MET A 21 -8.41 9.14 5.70
C MET A 21 -7.33 9.99 5.02
N PHE A 22 -6.78 9.57 3.88
CA PHE A 22 -5.78 10.34 3.13
C PHE A 22 -6.47 11.29 2.16
N PRO A 23 -6.55 12.60 2.46
CA PRO A 23 -7.29 13.55 1.62
C PRO A 23 -6.70 13.68 0.21
N ALA A 24 -5.39 13.44 0.06
CA ALA A 24 -4.69 13.54 -1.21
C ALA A 24 -5.05 12.43 -2.22
N ILE A 25 -5.77 11.39 -1.81
CA ILE A 25 -6.13 10.28 -2.69
C ILE A 25 -7.63 9.95 -2.71
N THR A 26 -8.46 10.69 -1.98
CA THR A 26 -9.90 10.42 -1.88
C THR A 26 -10.58 10.31 -3.26
N ASP A 27 -10.32 11.26 -4.16
CA ASP A 27 -10.90 11.23 -5.52
C ASP A 27 -10.42 10.04 -6.33
N THR A 28 -9.15 9.69 -6.22
CA THR A 28 -8.55 8.53 -6.88
C THR A 28 -9.17 7.22 -6.40
N LEU A 29 -9.45 7.09 -5.10
CA LEU A 29 -10.08 5.89 -4.53
C LEU A 29 -11.47 5.63 -5.12
N THR A 30 -12.22 6.67 -5.52
CA THR A 30 -13.55 6.50 -6.13
C THR A 30 -13.52 5.78 -7.48
N LYS A 31 -12.35 5.69 -8.11
CA LYS A 31 -12.17 5.00 -9.40
C LYS A 31 -11.97 3.49 -9.28
N PHE A 32 -11.84 2.97 -8.05
CA PHE A 32 -11.61 1.55 -7.79
C PHE A 32 -12.89 0.92 -7.22
N ASP A 33 -13.22 -0.28 -7.70
CA ASP A 33 -14.23 -1.11 -7.08
C ASP A 33 -13.70 -1.75 -5.77
N THR A 34 -14.63 -2.25 -4.96
CA THR A 34 -14.31 -2.87 -3.66
C THR A 34 -13.34 -4.04 -3.82
N ASP A 35 -13.49 -4.85 -4.86
CA ASP A 35 -12.66 -6.03 -5.09
C ASP A 35 -11.21 -5.66 -5.43
N SER A 36 -11.02 -4.61 -6.23
CA SER A 36 -9.70 -4.06 -6.56
C SER A 36 -9.02 -3.48 -5.31
N LEU A 37 -9.76 -2.75 -4.47
CA LEU A 37 -9.23 -2.22 -3.21
C LEU A 37 -8.89 -3.32 -2.20
N GLN A 38 -9.71 -4.38 -2.13
CA GLN A 38 -9.44 -5.58 -1.33
C GLN A 38 -8.13 -6.24 -1.77
N PHE A 39 -7.97 -6.44 -3.08
CA PHE A 39 -6.80 -7.06 -3.67
C PHE A 39 -5.53 -6.23 -3.44
N LEU A 40 -5.58 -4.93 -3.73
CA LEU A 40 -4.48 -4.00 -3.50
C LEU A 40 -4.03 -3.95 -2.03
N SER A 41 -5.00 -3.92 -1.10
CA SER A 41 -4.73 -3.92 0.34
C SER A 41 -4.06 -5.20 0.81
N THR A 42 -4.49 -6.34 0.25
CA THR A 42 -3.90 -7.65 0.55
C THR A 42 -2.45 -7.73 0.07
N GLU A 43 -2.18 -7.31 -1.16
CA GLU A 43 -0.81 -7.33 -1.71
C GLU A 43 0.10 -6.31 -1.00
N ALA A 44 -0.42 -5.14 -0.63
CA ALA A 44 0.31 -4.16 0.17
C ALA A 44 0.71 -4.69 1.55
N LEU A 45 -0.19 -5.42 2.23
CA LEU A 45 0.11 -6.06 3.53
C LEU A 45 1.19 -7.13 3.40
N LYS A 46 1.11 -7.98 2.38
CA LYS A 46 2.14 -9.00 2.10
C LYS A 46 3.49 -8.35 1.85
N GLN A 47 3.53 -7.33 0.97
CA GLN A 47 4.75 -6.61 0.63
C GLN A 47 5.36 -5.92 1.85
N ALA A 48 4.56 -5.25 2.67
CA ALA A 48 5.03 -4.65 3.93
C ALA A 48 5.55 -5.73 4.91
N GLY A 49 4.85 -6.85 5.05
CA GLY A 49 5.31 -7.97 5.89
C GLY A 49 6.65 -8.56 5.44
N MET A 50 6.87 -8.69 4.12
CA MET A 50 8.13 -9.11 3.51
C MET A 50 9.25 -8.09 3.72
N ASP A 51 8.91 -6.80 3.70
CA ASP A 51 9.84 -5.69 3.91
C ASP A 51 10.25 -5.49 5.38
N GLY A 52 9.74 -6.32 6.29
CA GLY A 52 10.16 -6.36 7.70
C GLY A 52 9.20 -5.70 8.67
N PHE A 53 8.07 -5.16 8.21
CA PHE A 53 6.99 -4.73 9.09
C PHE A 53 6.39 -5.95 9.82
N ASN A 54 5.85 -5.71 11.00
CA ASN A 54 5.22 -6.71 11.87
C ASN A 54 3.77 -6.31 12.18
N ASP A 55 3.08 -7.18 12.89
CA ASP A 55 1.66 -7.05 13.21
C ASP A 55 1.31 -5.69 13.86
N ASP A 56 2.22 -5.12 14.66
CA ASP A 56 2.02 -3.85 15.37
C ASP A 56 2.14 -2.61 14.47
N ASN A 57 2.84 -2.71 13.33
CA ASN A 57 3.23 -1.55 12.54
C ASN A 57 2.97 -1.65 11.03
N VAL A 58 2.37 -2.75 10.55
CA VAL A 58 2.17 -3.02 9.12
C VAL A 58 1.07 -2.17 8.47
N ILE A 59 0.08 -1.70 9.22
CA ILE A 59 -1.12 -1.04 8.66
C ILE A 59 -0.80 0.27 7.93
N MET A 60 -0.04 1.18 8.55
CA MET A 60 0.30 2.47 7.92
C MET A 60 1.18 2.30 6.66
N PRO A 61 2.26 1.50 6.68
CA PRO A 61 3.03 1.18 5.48
C PRO A 61 2.20 0.54 4.37
N ALA A 62 1.33 -0.41 4.70
CA ALA A 62 0.42 -1.01 3.73
C ALA A 62 -0.53 0.05 3.13
N ALA A 63 -1.08 0.95 3.95
CA ALA A 63 -1.91 2.05 3.48
C ALA A 63 -1.16 2.99 2.52
N LEU A 64 0.11 3.30 2.80
CA LEU A 64 0.96 4.10 1.90
C LEU A 64 1.23 3.38 0.57
N LEU A 65 1.44 2.06 0.59
CA LEU A 65 1.59 1.27 -0.62
C LEU A 65 0.30 1.21 -1.45
N VAL A 66 -0.85 0.98 -0.82
CA VAL A 66 -2.14 1.01 -1.52
C VAL A 66 -2.36 2.38 -2.16
N ALA A 67 -2.07 3.46 -1.43
CA ALA A 67 -2.21 4.80 -1.98
C ALA A 67 -1.30 5.02 -3.20
N HIS A 68 -0.06 4.55 -3.12
CA HIS A 68 0.86 4.57 -4.26
C HIS A 68 0.32 3.78 -5.47
N TYR A 69 -0.15 2.56 -5.26
CA TYR A 69 -0.71 1.73 -6.33
C TYR A 69 -1.94 2.37 -6.98
N CYS A 70 -2.85 2.91 -6.16
CA CYS A 70 -4.04 3.60 -6.64
C CYS A 70 -3.68 4.85 -7.47
N ALA A 71 -2.68 5.63 -7.04
CA ALA A 71 -2.21 6.80 -7.78
C ALA A 71 -1.64 6.41 -9.15
N LEU A 72 -0.80 5.38 -9.21
CA LEU A 72 -0.22 4.89 -10.46
C LEU A 72 -1.28 4.34 -11.44
N SER A 73 -2.16 3.47 -10.95
CA SER A 73 -3.21 2.88 -11.78
C SER A 73 -4.17 3.95 -12.30
N ALA A 74 -4.51 4.98 -11.50
CA ALA A 74 -5.46 6.01 -11.91
C ALA A 74 -4.88 7.11 -12.82
N ASP A 75 -3.57 7.29 -12.84
CA ASP A 75 -2.88 8.23 -13.75
C ASP A 75 -2.76 7.67 -15.17
N THR A 76 -2.89 6.34 -15.30
CA THR A 76 -2.83 5.65 -16.57
C THR A 76 -4.23 5.68 -17.20
N SER A 77 -4.42 6.35 -18.35
CA SER A 77 -5.74 6.67 -18.95
C SER A 77 -6.50 5.48 -19.58
N GLY A 78 -6.52 4.31 -18.96
CA GLY A 78 -6.96 3.03 -19.52
C GLY A 78 -7.78 2.18 -18.55
N ASN A 79 -7.79 0.85 -18.74
CA ASN A 79 -8.53 -0.08 -17.90
C ASN A 79 -7.84 -0.26 -16.54
N ILE A 80 -8.47 0.25 -15.47
CA ILE A 80 -7.94 0.24 -14.10
C ILE A 80 -7.65 -1.17 -13.60
N GLN A 81 -8.44 -2.18 -13.99
CA GLN A 81 -8.21 -3.57 -13.53
C GLN A 81 -6.93 -4.16 -14.15
N GLU A 82 -6.72 -3.95 -15.45
CA GLU A 82 -5.50 -4.39 -16.15
C GLU A 82 -4.27 -3.63 -15.63
N GLN A 83 -4.40 -2.32 -15.40
CA GLN A 83 -3.34 -1.48 -14.86
C GLN A 83 -2.99 -1.86 -13.42
N THR A 84 -3.97 -2.23 -12.62
CA THR A 84 -3.76 -2.73 -11.25
C THR A 84 -2.93 -4.01 -11.25
N ALA A 85 -3.21 -4.94 -12.17
CA ALA A 85 -2.39 -6.14 -12.32
C ALA A 85 -0.96 -5.78 -12.74
N ASP A 86 -0.80 -4.82 -13.66
CA ASP A 86 0.49 -4.35 -14.15
C ASP A 86 1.36 -3.71 -13.06
N VAL A 87 0.80 -2.78 -12.25
CA VAL A 87 1.57 -2.06 -11.20
C VAL A 87 2.07 -2.97 -10.08
N LEU A 88 1.41 -4.12 -9.87
CA LEU A 88 1.82 -5.12 -8.86
C LEU A 88 2.92 -6.06 -9.37
N THR A 89 3.34 -5.96 -10.64
CA THR A 89 4.46 -6.74 -11.17
C THR A 89 5.82 -6.14 -10.79
N GLN A 90 6.83 -6.99 -10.61
CA GLN A 90 8.23 -6.57 -10.34
C GLN A 90 8.74 -5.52 -11.34
N LYS A 91 8.29 -5.57 -12.60
CA LYS A 91 8.73 -4.65 -13.67
C LYS A 91 8.29 -3.20 -13.44
N PHE A 92 7.25 -2.96 -12.64
CA PHE A 92 6.78 -1.61 -12.32
C PHE A 92 7.58 -0.95 -11.18
N PHE A 93 8.09 -1.73 -10.22
CA PHE A 93 8.95 -1.21 -9.15
C PHE A 93 10.26 -0.59 -9.67
N ASP A 94 10.73 -1.01 -10.85
CA ASP A 94 11.92 -0.47 -11.52
C ASP A 94 11.66 0.82 -12.33
N ARG A 95 10.40 1.23 -12.52
CA ARG A 95 10.02 2.36 -13.40
C ARG A 95 10.08 3.75 -12.76
N ASN A 96 10.62 3.88 -11.55
CA ASN A 96 10.90 5.19 -10.93
C ASN A 96 9.66 6.08 -10.67
N GLY A 97 8.43 5.52 -10.71
CA GLY A 97 7.22 6.22 -10.30
C GLY A 97 7.31 6.55 -8.81
N SER A 98 7.61 7.80 -8.48
CA SER A 98 7.81 8.25 -7.11
C SER A 98 6.76 9.27 -6.77
N ASP A 99 5.80 8.89 -5.92
CA ASP A 99 4.90 9.83 -5.27
C ASP A 99 5.28 10.00 -3.78
N ASN A 100 4.61 10.94 -3.12
CA ASN A 100 4.85 11.23 -1.70
C ASN A 100 4.54 10.02 -0.80
N PHE A 101 3.62 9.13 -1.22
CA PHE A 101 3.27 7.93 -0.44
C PHE A 101 4.40 6.89 -0.48
N LEU A 102 4.99 6.65 -1.66
CA LEU A 102 6.13 5.75 -1.80
C LEU A 102 7.39 6.29 -1.09
N VAL A 103 7.61 7.60 -1.13
CA VAL A 103 8.70 8.25 -0.38
C VAL A 103 8.55 8.00 1.12
N GLU A 104 7.34 8.20 1.65
CA GLU A 104 7.07 7.99 3.07
C GLU A 104 7.15 6.50 3.46
N TYR A 105 6.66 5.60 2.60
CA TYR A 105 6.83 4.16 2.78
C TYR A 105 8.31 3.77 2.90
N LYS A 106 9.15 4.26 1.97
CA LYS A 106 10.60 4.03 1.99
C LYS A 106 11.26 4.64 3.24
N ARG A 107 10.78 5.78 3.74
CA ARG A 107 11.23 6.39 5.00
C ARG A 107 10.92 5.49 6.19
N LEU A 108 9.71 4.94 6.28
CA LEU A 108 9.31 4.01 7.35
C LEU A 108 10.13 2.71 7.28
N LYS A 109 10.32 2.15 6.08
CA LYS A 109 11.16 0.96 5.88
C LYS A 109 12.59 1.17 6.39
N LYS A 110 13.18 2.33 6.07
CA LYS A 110 14.52 2.71 6.58
C LYS A 110 14.56 2.95 8.09
N SER A 111 13.43 3.33 8.68
CA SER A 111 13.31 3.56 10.12
C SER A 111 13.27 2.24 10.89
N ILE A 112 12.65 1.20 10.33
CA ILE A 112 12.68 -0.17 10.85
C ILE A 112 14.09 -0.74 10.86
N SER A 113 14.83 -0.62 9.75
CA SER A 113 16.21 -1.14 9.69
C SER A 113 17.16 -0.44 10.66
N ARG A 114 16.76 0.70 11.22
CA ARG A 114 17.49 1.46 12.25
C ARG A 114 16.96 1.26 13.67
N GLY A 115 15.94 0.41 13.86
CA GLY A 115 15.36 0.12 15.17
C GLY A 115 14.55 1.27 15.80
N VAL A 116 14.18 2.29 15.03
CA VAL A 116 13.45 3.47 15.52
C VAL A 116 12.28 3.73 14.59
N ILE A 117 11.09 3.23 14.90
CA ILE A 117 9.88 3.60 14.17
C ILE A 117 9.36 4.92 14.74
N ARG A 118 9.51 6.02 13.97
CA ARG A 118 8.89 7.31 14.28
C ARG A 118 7.82 7.61 13.24
N PHE A 119 6.57 7.44 13.67
CA PHE A 119 5.44 8.10 13.05
C PHE A 119 5.55 9.58 13.42
N LEU A 120 5.62 10.46 12.41
CA LEU A 120 5.59 11.91 12.60
C LEU A 120 4.19 12.36 12.97
#